data_AF-A0A1Z4R0W6-F1
#
_entry.id   AF-A0A1Z4R0W6-F1
#
_cell.length_a   1.000
_cell.length_b   1.000
_cell.length_c   1.000
_cell.angle_alpha   90.00
_cell.angle_beta   90.00
_cell.angle_gamma   90.00
#
_symmetry.space_group_name_H-M   'P 1'
#
loop_
_entity.id
_entity.type
_entity.pdbx_description
1 polymer ?
#
loop_
_entity_poly.entity_id
_entity_poly.type
_entity_poly.pdbx_seq_one_letter_code
_entity_poly.pdbx_strand_id
1 'polypeptide(L)'
;MSAKLKIFLILVLGIFATAAVGSIFTNRQLITAISANQNVQAQQPPVAIQTTSLAVNPERAKYKTIPLENINSGLQGTDPASLAMNVFDTAQGDRTKRQVEVVYPYPNQALVTITQNKPTRNQNYRSAVRYRVELTSFGRTIFASSPPMWQIVWVGSQEQCGKRYC
;
A
#
# COMPACT_ATOMS: atom_id res chain seq x y z
N MET A 1 27.43 -56.52 36.64
CA MET A 1 27.15 -56.32 35.20
C MET A 1 28.30 -55.54 34.58
N SER A 2 29.00 -56.13 33.61
CA SER A 2 30.27 -55.61 33.05
C SER A 2 30.06 -54.38 32.18
N ALA A 3 30.94 -53.38 32.28
CA ALA A 3 30.87 -52.10 31.55
C ALA A 3 30.72 -52.26 30.03
N LYS A 4 31.19 -53.38 29.47
CA LYS A 4 31.05 -53.74 28.05
C LYS A 4 29.59 -53.96 27.63
N LEU A 5 28.73 -54.45 28.52
CA LEU A 5 27.31 -54.67 28.26
C LEU A 5 26.53 -53.35 28.20
N LYS A 6 26.95 -52.35 29.00
CA LYS A 6 26.33 -51.01 29.01
C LYS A 6 26.61 -50.23 27.72
N ILE A 7 27.83 -50.36 27.18
CA ILE A 7 28.21 -49.71 25.92
C ILE A 7 27.47 -50.35 24.73
N PHE A 8 27.30 -51.68 24.75
CA PHE A 8 26.55 -52.39 23.71
C PHE A 8 25.07 -51.99 23.68
N LEU A 9 24.46 -51.73 24.85
CA LEU A 9 23.07 -51.26 24.96
C LEU A 9 22.87 -49.83 24.42
N ILE A 10 23.87 -48.94 24.56
CA ILE A 10 23.80 -47.58 24.01
C ILE A 10 23.92 -47.60 22.48
N LEU A 11 24.70 -48.53 21.92
CA LEU A 11 24.88 -48.65 20.47
C LEU A 11 23.59 -49.08 19.74
N VAL A 12 22.73 -49.88 20.38
CA VAL A 12 21.49 -50.41 19.77
C VAL A 12 20.30 -49.44 19.92
N LEU A 13 20.33 -48.51 20.89
CA LEU A 13 19.26 -47.54 21.14
C LEU A 13 19.28 -46.30 20.21
N GLY A 14 20.04 -46.35 19.12
CA GLY A 14 20.23 -45.24 18.17
C GLY A 14 19.31 -45.26 16.94
N ILE A 15 18.24 -46.06 16.93
CA ILE A 15 17.27 -46.04 15.83
C ILE A 15 16.25 -44.93 16.11
N PHE A 16 16.59 -43.70 15.75
CA PHE A 16 15.66 -42.57 15.76
C PHE A 16 14.55 -42.81 14.73
N ALA A 17 13.34 -43.08 15.22
CA ALA A 17 12.12 -43.02 14.44
C ALA A 17 11.87 -41.58 13.96
N THR A 18 12.19 -41.31 12.70
CA THR A 18 11.70 -40.12 12.00
C THR A 18 10.33 -40.44 11.41
N ALA A 19 9.29 -40.35 12.24
CA ALA A 19 7.93 -40.20 11.74
C ALA A 19 7.76 -38.76 11.24
N ALA A 20 8.02 -38.53 9.96
CA ALA A 20 7.65 -37.29 9.29
C ALA A 20 6.12 -37.19 9.28
N VAL A 21 5.54 -36.50 10.26
CA VAL A 21 4.15 -36.04 10.18
C VAL A 21 4.15 -34.89 9.17
N GLY A 22 3.97 -35.23 7.89
CA GLY A 22 3.63 -34.25 6.88
C GLY A 22 2.27 -33.66 7.23
N SER A 23 2.23 -32.43 7.69
CA SER A 23 1.00 -31.65 7.71
C SER A 23 0.62 -31.35 6.27
N ILE A 24 -0.31 -32.14 5.74
CA ILE A 24 -0.99 -31.83 4.49
C ILE A 24 -1.84 -30.59 4.77
N PHE A 25 -1.35 -29.41 4.39
CA PHE A 25 -2.20 -28.24 4.22
C PHE A 25 -3.11 -28.53 3.02
N THR A 26 -4.29 -29.08 3.29
CA THR A 26 -5.39 -29.17 2.34
C THR A 26 -6.00 -27.79 2.17
N ASN A 27 -5.38 -26.94 1.34
CA ASN A 27 -6.08 -25.80 0.76
C ASN A 27 -6.93 -26.31 -0.42
N ARG A 28 -8.04 -27.00 -0.10
CA ARG A 28 -9.11 -27.25 -1.07
C ARG A 28 -9.93 -25.96 -1.21
N GLN A 29 -9.39 -25.00 -1.96
CA GLN A 29 -10.26 -24.07 -2.69
C GLN A 29 -10.57 -24.72 -4.02
N LEU A 30 -11.74 -25.35 -4.03
CA LEU A 30 -12.39 -25.96 -5.16
C LEU A 30 -12.79 -24.83 -6.11
N ILE A 31 -11.89 -24.42 -7.00
CA ILE A 31 -12.25 -23.62 -8.17
C ILE A 31 -12.57 -24.62 -9.28
N THR A 32 -13.83 -25.04 -9.33
CA THR A 32 -14.40 -25.65 -10.52
C THR A 32 -14.39 -24.59 -11.62
N ALA A 33 -13.38 -24.67 -12.48
CA ALA A 33 -13.48 -24.14 -13.82
C ALA A 33 -14.51 -24.98 -14.60
N ILE A 34 -15.49 -24.33 -15.24
CA ILE A 34 -15.96 -24.58 -16.61
C ILE A 34 -16.92 -23.43 -16.95
N SER A 35 -16.47 -22.50 -17.78
CA SER A 35 -17.20 -22.20 -19.01
C SER A 35 -16.20 -21.70 -20.03
N ALA A 36 -16.08 -22.46 -21.10
CA ALA A 36 -15.25 -22.18 -22.24
C ALA A 36 -15.72 -20.88 -22.92
N ASN A 37 -14.78 -19.99 -23.23
CA ASN A 37 -14.72 -19.38 -24.55
C ASN A 37 -13.29 -18.96 -24.83
N GLN A 38 -12.75 -19.56 -25.89
CA GLN A 38 -11.46 -19.23 -26.46
C GLN A 38 -11.54 -17.82 -27.05
N ASN A 39 -10.67 -16.91 -26.61
CA ASN A 39 -9.98 -16.06 -27.57
C ASN A 39 -8.63 -15.60 -27.00
N VAL A 40 -7.63 -15.74 -27.86
CA VAL A 40 -6.21 -15.51 -27.64
C VAL A 40 -5.96 -14.02 -27.44
N GLN A 41 -5.31 -13.61 -26.34
CA GLN A 41 -4.43 -12.44 -26.31
C GLN A 41 -3.51 -12.49 -25.08
N ALA A 42 -2.21 -12.64 -25.35
CA ALA A 42 -1.03 -12.32 -24.53
C ALA A 42 -1.10 -12.44 -22.99
N GLN A 43 -0.34 -13.41 -22.49
CA GLN A 43 0.12 -13.49 -21.10
C GLN A 43 0.88 -12.21 -20.71
N GLN A 44 0.22 -11.32 -19.98
CA GLN A 44 0.89 -10.51 -18.97
C GLN A 44 0.78 -11.28 -17.64
N PRO A 45 1.87 -11.44 -16.87
CA PRO A 45 1.73 -12.01 -15.54
C PRO A 45 0.74 -11.12 -14.76
N PRO A 46 -0.29 -11.70 -14.12
CA PRO A 46 -1.16 -10.91 -13.27
C PRO A 46 -0.26 -10.41 -12.13
N VAL A 47 0.08 -9.12 -12.17
CA VAL A 47 0.41 -8.41 -10.94
C VAL A 47 -0.87 -8.51 -10.14
N ALA A 48 -0.94 -9.50 -9.26
CA ALA A 48 -1.94 -9.58 -8.23
C ALA A 48 -1.70 -8.33 -7.38
N ILE A 49 -2.35 -7.23 -7.76
CA ILE A 49 -2.60 -6.12 -6.87
C ILE A 49 -3.33 -6.82 -5.73
N GLN A 50 -2.60 -7.09 -4.64
CA GLN A 50 -3.22 -7.43 -3.39
C GLN A 50 -4.00 -6.19 -3.02
N THR A 51 -5.23 -6.09 -3.51
CA THR A 51 -6.30 -5.36 -2.88
C THR A 51 -6.58 -6.13 -1.59
N THR A 52 -5.64 -6.03 -0.63
CA THR A 52 -6.00 -5.99 0.78
C THR A 52 -7.17 -5.03 0.79
N SER A 53 -8.36 -5.51 1.11
CA SER A 53 -9.52 -4.64 1.23
C SER A 53 -9.10 -3.59 2.25
N LEU A 54 -8.69 -2.42 1.77
CA LEU A 54 -8.36 -1.27 2.58
C LEU A 54 -9.67 -1.00 3.29
N ALA A 55 -9.79 -1.49 4.52
CA ALA A 55 -10.93 -1.24 5.38
C ALA A 55 -11.22 0.26 5.23
N VAL A 56 -12.42 0.58 4.76
CA VAL A 56 -12.78 1.95 4.35
C VAL A 56 -12.39 2.86 5.50
N ASN A 57 -11.30 3.61 5.30
CA ASN A 57 -10.74 4.40 6.38
C ASN A 57 -11.81 5.44 6.73
N PRO A 58 -12.35 5.45 7.97
CA PRO A 58 -13.43 6.35 8.35
C PRO A 58 -13.03 7.82 8.13
N GLU A 59 -11.73 8.12 8.10
CA GLU A 59 -11.21 9.45 7.78
C GLU A 59 -11.53 9.91 6.35
N ARG A 60 -11.74 8.99 5.38
CA ARG A 60 -12.11 9.36 4.00
C ARG A 60 -13.44 10.10 3.95
N ALA A 61 -14.35 9.86 4.90
CA ALA A 61 -15.65 10.55 4.98
C ALA A 61 -15.54 12.07 5.16
N LYS A 62 -14.38 12.57 5.63
CA LYS A 62 -14.11 14.01 5.81
C LYS A 62 -13.66 14.70 4.52
N TYR A 63 -13.44 13.95 3.45
CA TYR A 63 -12.88 14.44 2.19
C TYR A 63 -13.83 14.14 1.04
N LYS A 64 -13.85 15.05 0.06
CA LYS A 64 -14.42 14.77 -1.25
C LYS A 64 -13.42 13.94 -2.04
N THR A 65 -13.80 12.70 -2.38
CA THR A 65 -12.97 11.80 -3.21
C THR A 65 -12.74 12.42 -4.60
N ILE A 66 -11.49 12.35 -5.06
CA ILE A 66 -11.10 12.69 -6.42
C ILE A 66 -10.87 11.36 -7.16
N PRO A 67 -11.61 11.07 -8.24
CA PRO A 67 -11.41 9.85 -9.02
C PRO A 67 -9.99 9.79 -9.59
N LEU A 68 -9.35 8.62 -9.54
CA LEU A 68 -7.96 8.46 -9.98
C LEU A 68 -7.80 8.65 -11.48
N GLU A 69 -8.85 8.37 -12.25
CA GLU A 69 -8.94 8.61 -13.70
C GLU A 69 -8.86 10.08 -14.08
N ASN A 70 -9.11 11.00 -13.13
CA ASN A 70 -9.00 12.45 -13.36
C ASN A 70 -7.59 12.99 -13.07
N ILE A 71 -6.65 12.13 -12.68
CA ILE A 71 -5.27 12.50 -12.35
C ILE A 71 -4.40 12.32 -13.60
N ASN A 72 -3.84 13.41 -14.10
CA ASN A 72 -3.00 13.41 -15.31
C ASN A 72 -1.52 13.06 -15.05
N SER A 73 -1.12 12.92 -13.77
CA SER A 73 0.23 12.52 -13.38
C SER A 73 0.36 11.00 -13.25
N GLY A 74 1.61 10.50 -13.21
CA GLY A 74 1.85 9.10 -12.87
C GLY A 74 1.26 8.73 -11.51
N LEU A 75 0.62 7.55 -11.42
CA LEU A 75 0.05 7.02 -10.18
C LEU A 75 1.03 6.14 -9.38
N GLN A 76 2.24 5.94 -9.89
CA GLN A 76 3.26 5.08 -9.30
C GLN A 76 4.61 5.80 -9.26
N GLY A 77 5.44 5.47 -8.27
CA GLY A 77 6.76 6.08 -8.10
C GLY A 77 7.49 5.55 -6.85
N THR A 78 8.71 6.05 -6.62
CA THR A 78 9.56 5.59 -5.51
C THR A 78 9.47 6.47 -4.27
N ASP A 79 9.08 7.74 -4.42
CA ASP A 79 8.92 8.69 -3.31
C ASP A 79 7.44 9.09 -3.13
N PRO A 80 6.79 8.71 -2.01
CA PRO A 80 5.41 9.08 -1.73
C PRO A 80 5.14 10.58 -1.75
N ALA A 81 6.06 11.40 -1.23
CA ALA A 81 5.87 12.84 -1.11
C ALA A 81 5.81 13.49 -2.50
N SER A 82 6.80 13.21 -3.34
CA SER A 82 6.85 13.69 -4.72
C SER A 82 5.67 13.17 -5.54
N LEU A 83 5.31 11.89 -5.37
CA LEU A 83 4.20 11.29 -6.09
C LEU A 83 2.86 11.97 -5.76
N ALA A 84 2.59 12.21 -4.47
CA ALA A 84 1.39 12.92 -4.03
C ALA A 84 1.38 14.39 -4.48
N MET A 85 2.52 15.06 -4.48
CA MET A 85 2.63 16.45 -4.95
C MET A 85 2.32 16.59 -6.43
N ASN A 86 2.76 15.64 -7.25
CA ASN A 86 2.52 15.64 -8.69
C ASN A 86 1.02 15.54 -9.05
N VAL A 87 0.21 14.91 -8.19
CA VAL A 87 -1.25 14.83 -8.38
C VAL A 87 -1.91 16.21 -8.43
N PHE A 88 -1.39 17.15 -7.62
CA PHE A 88 -1.99 18.47 -7.44
C PHE A 88 -1.16 19.59 -8.06
N ASP A 89 -0.20 19.25 -8.90
CA ASP A 89 0.67 20.21 -9.53
C ASP A 89 -0.06 20.89 -10.69
N THR A 90 -0.95 21.79 -10.33
CA THR A 90 -1.54 22.76 -11.25
C THR A 90 -0.47 23.81 -11.55
N ALA A 91 -0.20 24.05 -12.84
CA ALA A 91 0.79 24.97 -13.38
C ALA A 91 0.66 26.46 -12.93
N GLN A 92 -0.24 26.75 -11.98
CA GLN A 92 -0.60 28.08 -11.48
C GLN A 92 -0.39 28.23 -9.96
N GLY A 93 -0.01 27.17 -9.24
CA GLY A 93 0.18 27.20 -7.79
C GLY A 93 1.65 27.21 -7.41
N ASP A 94 2.11 28.31 -6.81
CA ASP A 94 3.44 28.43 -6.21
C ASP A 94 3.66 27.30 -5.19
N ARG A 95 4.46 26.29 -5.57
CA ARG A 95 4.78 25.10 -4.76
C ARG A 95 5.29 25.51 -3.37
N THR A 96 5.87 26.69 -3.25
CA THR A 96 6.42 27.31 -2.04
C THR A 96 5.38 27.53 -0.93
N LYS A 97 4.07 27.56 -1.22
CA LYS A 97 3.01 27.74 -0.22
C LYS A 97 2.32 26.44 0.22
N ARG A 98 2.82 25.29 -0.22
CA ARG A 98 2.27 23.97 0.12
C ARG A 98 3.08 23.33 1.24
N GLN A 99 2.41 22.93 2.32
CA GLN A 99 3.00 22.11 3.37
C GLN A 99 2.68 20.64 3.10
N VAL A 100 3.69 19.79 3.12
CA VAL A 100 3.55 18.34 2.88
C VAL A 100 3.93 17.59 4.14
N GLU A 101 3.06 16.69 4.57
CA GLU A 101 3.27 15.79 5.70
C GLU A 101 3.10 14.35 5.22
N VAL A 102 4.04 13.49 5.58
CA VAL A 102 4.02 12.06 5.23
C VAL A 102 4.01 11.23 6.50
N VAL A 103 3.03 10.34 6.61
CA VAL A 103 2.87 9.43 7.75
C VAL A 103 2.81 8.00 7.23
N TYR A 104 3.53 7.08 7.88
CA TYR A 104 3.55 5.65 7.55
C TYR A 104 2.81 4.86 8.64
N PRO A 105 1.48 4.69 8.55
CA PRO A 105 0.73 3.93 9.55
C PRO A 105 1.10 2.45 9.54
N TYR A 106 1.53 1.91 8.39
CA TYR A 106 2.00 0.54 8.22
C TYR A 106 3.20 0.53 7.25
N PRO A 107 4.06 -0.51 7.28
CA PRO A 107 5.24 -0.58 6.41
C PRO A 107 4.92 -0.52 4.91
N ASN A 108 3.73 -0.96 4.52
CA ASN A 108 3.25 -0.96 3.14
C ASN A 108 2.24 0.15 2.85
N GLN A 109 2.04 1.11 3.75
CA GLN A 109 1.07 2.19 3.58
C GLN A 109 1.71 3.54 3.88
N ALA A 110 1.46 4.52 3.02
CA ALA A 110 1.81 5.90 3.26
C ALA A 110 0.57 6.78 3.12
N LEU A 111 0.44 7.76 4.01
CA LEU A 111 -0.59 8.78 4.00
C LEU A 111 0.13 10.12 3.81
N VAL A 112 -0.16 10.79 2.70
CA VAL A 112 0.41 12.11 2.41
C VAL A 112 -0.69 13.15 2.53
N THR A 113 -0.46 14.15 3.37
CA THR A 113 -1.34 15.30 3.54
C THR A 113 -0.67 16.54 2.95
N ILE A 114 -1.34 17.20 2.02
CA ILE A 114 -0.85 18.44 1.40
C ILE A 114 -1.80 19.56 1.81
N THR A 115 -1.29 20.57 2.51
CA THR A 115 -2.07 21.75 2.88
C THR A 115 -1.63 22.92 2.03
N GLN A 116 -2.56 23.50 1.28
CA GLN A 116 -2.33 24.68 0.46
C GLN A 116 -3.14 25.86 0.98
N ASN A 117 -2.45 26.91 1.40
CA ASN A 117 -3.09 28.17 1.80
C ASN A 117 -3.49 28.95 0.54
N LYS A 118 -4.77 29.31 0.40
CA LYS A 118 -5.23 30.22 -0.66
C LYS A 118 -4.90 31.66 -0.25
N PRO A 119 -4.27 32.47 -1.12
CA PRO A 119 -4.13 33.89 -0.85
C PRO A 119 -5.53 34.51 -0.83
N THR A 120 -5.92 35.09 0.30
CA THR A 120 -7.20 35.76 0.44
C THR A 120 -6.99 37.26 0.40
N ARG A 121 -7.89 37.98 -0.28
CA ARG A 121 -7.86 39.45 -0.33
C ARG A 121 -8.18 40.08 1.04
N ASN A 122 -8.75 39.30 1.95
CA ASN A 122 -9.25 39.75 3.23
C ASN A 122 -8.56 38.94 4.35
N GLN A 123 -7.68 39.59 5.10
CA GLN A 123 -6.78 38.96 6.08
C GLN A 123 -7.51 38.21 7.20
N ASN A 124 -8.80 38.53 7.41
CA ASN A 124 -9.70 37.88 8.36
C ASN A 124 -10.26 36.52 7.87
N TYR A 125 -10.10 36.20 6.59
CA TYR A 125 -10.54 34.94 6.00
C TYR A 125 -9.31 34.14 5.61
N ARG A 126 -9.01 33.06 6.34
CA ARG A 126 -8.03 32.07 5.91
C ARG A 126 -8.82 30.94 5.25
N SER A 127 -8.57 30.72 3.96
CA SER A 127 -9.05 29.54 3.25
C SER A 127 -7.84 28.68 2.93
N ALA A 128 -7.90 27.41 3.32
CA ALA A 128 -6.90 26.43 2.95
C ALA A 128 -7.59 25.24 2.30
N VAL A 129 -6.90 24.57 1.39
CA VAL A 129 -7.35 23.28 0.89
C VAL A 129 -6.39 22.24 1.42
N ARG A 130 -6.95 21.22 2.07
CA ARG A 130 -6.22 20.05 2.51
C ARG A 130 -6.50 18.92 1.54
N TYR A 131 -5.46 18.41 0.93
CA TYR A 131 -5.50 17.21 0.14
C TYR A 131 -4.93 16.04 0.93
N ARG A 132 -5.46 14.86 0.68
CA ARG A 132 -4.97 13.61 1.25
C ARG A 132 -4.81 12.58 0.14
N VAL A 133 -3.64 11.94 0.14
CA VAL A 133 -3.30 10.88 -0.80
C VAL A 133 -2.96 9.65 0.03
N GLU A 134 -3.60 8.53 -0.29
CA GLU A 134 -3.28 7.25 0.30
C GLU A 134 -2.53 6.41 -0.72
N LEU A 135 -1.40 5.85 -0.28
CA LEU A 135 -0.51 5.05 -1.10
C LEU A 135 -0.30 3.68 -0.46
N THR A 136 -0.16 2.68 -1.32
CA THR A 136 0.28 1.33 -0.95
C THR A 136 1.62 1.04 -1.60
N SER A 137 2.51 0.34 -0.90
CA SER A 137 3.74 -0.14 -1.51
C SER A 137 3.49 -1.47 -2.23
N PHE A 138 4.00 -1.63 -3.45
CA PHE A 138 3.96 -2.89 -4.17
C PHE A 138 5.39 -3.28 -4.58
N GLY A 139 5.92 -4.31 -3.92
CA GLY A 139 7.23 -4.84 -4.23
C GLY A 139 8.38 -3.83 -4.09
N ARG A 140 9.51 -4.20 -4.67
CA ARG A 140 10.74 -3.42 -4.75
C ARG A 140 11.27 -3.55 -6.17
N THR A 141 12.05 -2.59 -6.63
CA THR A 141 12.72 -2.74 -7.91
C THR A 141 13.80 -3.84 -7.82
N ILE A 142 14.38 -4.21 -8.96
CA ILE A 142 15.31 -5.34 -9.15
C ILE A 142 16.49 -5.44 -8.16
N PHE A 143 16.90 -4.34 -7.51
CA PHE A 143 17.98 -4.39 -6.51
C PHE A 143 17.44 -4.48 -5.09
N ALA A 144 18.00 -5.38 -4.27
CA ALA A 144 17.55 -5.64 -2.89
C ALA A 144 17.57 -4.40 -1.97
N SER A 145 18.43 -3.41 -2.26
CA SER A 145 18.55 -2.14 -1.55
C SER A 145 17.65 -1.03 -2.07
N SER A 146 16.85 -1.29 -3.10
CA SER A 146 16.04 -0.25 -3.73
C SER A 146 14.86 0.16 -2.85
N PRO A 147 14.43 1.43 -2.95
CA PRO A 147 13.23 1.89 -2.26
C PRO A 147 12.01 1.08 -2.72
N PRO A 148 11.00 0.94 -1.84
CA PRO A 148 9.73 0.35 -2.23
C PRO A 148 9.08 1.18 -3.35
N MET A 149 8.40 0.50 -4.28
CA MET A 149 7.55 1.17 -5.24
C MET A 149 6.20 1.46 -4.60
N TRP A 150 5.68 2.65 -4.82
CA TRP A 150 4.42 3.13 -4.26
C TRP A 150 3.39 3.33 -5.37
N GLN A 151 2.14 3.03 -5.07
CA GLN A 151 0.98 3.27 -5.92
C GLN A 151 -0.06 4.09 -5.16
N ILE A 152 -0.59 5.13 -5.79
CA ILE A 152 -1.73 5.88 -5.29
C ILE A 152 -2.99 5.01 -5.41
N VAL A 153 -3.67 4.80 -4.29
CA VAL A 153 -4.91 4.00 -4.22
C VAL A 153 -6.13 4.83 -3.91
N TRP A 154 -5.96 6.04 -3.38
CA TRP A 154 -7.06 6.96 -3.13
C TRP A 154 -6.56 8.39 -2.99
N VAL A 155 -7.40 9.34 -3.44
CA VAL A 155 -7.16 10.77 -3.33
C VAL A 155 -8.42 11.48 -2.88
N GLY A 156 -8.28 12.45 -1.98
CA GLY A 156 -9.37 13.31 -1.56
C GLY A 156 -8.95 14.73 -1.26
N SER A 157 -9.91 15.64 -1.34
CA SER A 157 -9.76 17.06 -1.02
C SER A 157 -10.78 17.50 0.02
N GLN A 158 -10.36 18.39 0.92
CA GLN A 158 -11.20 19.01 1.93
C GLN A 158 -10.92 20.52 1.91
N GLU A 159 -11.97 21.32 1.71
CA GLU A 159 -11.87 22.76 1.91
C GLU A 159 -11.93 23.08 3.40
N GLN A 160 -10.99 23.87 3.88
CA GLN A 160 -10.99 24.44 5.22
C GLN A 160 -11.32 25.92 5.13
N CYS A 161 -12.50 26.28 5.61
CA CYS A 161 -12.94 27.67 5.70
C CYS A 161 -12.92 28.15 7.14
N GLY A 162 -12.52 29.41 7.33
CA GLY A 162 -12.66 30.10 8.61
C GLY A 162 -14.13 30.31 9.00
N LYS A 163 -14.34 30.68 10.28
CA LYS A 163 -15.61 30.74 11.05
C LYS A 163 -16.86 31.41 10.42
N ARG A 164 -16.82 31.94 9.19
CA ARG A 164 -17.99 32.63 8.63
C ARG A 164 -18.65 31.91 7.46
N TYR A 165 -17.97 31.60 6.36
CA TYR A 165 -18.57 30.80 5.27
C TYR A 165 -17.48 30.14 4.42
N CYS A 166 -17.78 28.93 3.92
CA CYS A 166 -17.48 28.55 2.56
C CYS A 166 -18.70 28.97 1.72
#